data_AF-A0A496E310-F1
#
_entry.id   AF-A0A496E310-F1
#
_cell.length_a   1.000
_cell.length_b   1.000
_cell.length_c   1.000
_cell.angle_alpha   90.00
_cell.angle_beta   90.00
_cell.angle_gamma   90.00
#
_symmetry.space_group_name_H-M   'P 1'
#
loop_
_entity.id
_entity.type
_entity.pdbx_description
1 polymer ?
#
loop_
_entity_poly.entity_id
_entity_poly.type
_entity_poly.pdbx_seq_one_letter_code
_entity_poly.pdbx_strand_id
1 'polypeptide(L)'
;MKQLLFALLFIPALLFAQEDQHYLAGAVPVADGKVVFTREINAPSLSKAQIYQQLLKWGQENFNTKDSRVAYQNEAKGEIAIIGEEYIVFSSTALSLDRAMMKYRIIIECKEHACTLQLAGIRYEYNVSYQNEPEKYLAEEWITDEYALNKSKTKLNRISGKFRKATIDFADKTFDSAANVLGAQLLTTATVEPVSAPQRETRPVAPMEGFVAFQADKIPSTILQMLPDNALQIKAVKGNTTDANVEWKGIGNMFGKTISTISISKDSPAYKAIGNNDVYRLSFSKPGTSADAPWIIIECRKQGETSERQQTMLIGEITNVWIK
;
A
#
# COMPACT_ATOMS: atom_id res chain seq x y z
N MET A 1 21.53 8.75 58.27
CA MET A 1 20.30 8.82 57.45
C MET A 1 20.27 10.13 56.66
N LYS A 2 20.97 10.24 55.53
CA LYS A 2 20.90 11.43 54.65
C LYS A 2 21.38 11.23 53.21
N GLN A 3 21.74 10.00 52.81
CA GLN A 3 22.22 9.70 51.46
C GLN A 3 21.31 8.73 50.67
N LEU A 4 20.18 8.30 51.24
CA LEU A 4 19.19 7.47 50.55
C LEU A 4 18.04 8.26 49.90
N LEU A 5 18.04 9.59 50.02
CA LEU A 5 16.97 10.45 49.49
C LEU A 5 17.27 11.06 48.11
N PHE A 6 18.47 10.85 47.54
CA PHE A 6 18.82 11.39 46.22
C PHE A 6 18.59 10.41 45.05
N ALA A 7 18.29 9.14 45.31
CA ALA A 7 18.06 8.14 44.26
C ALA A 7 16.63 8.15 43.69
N LEU A 8 15.67 8.82 44.34
CA LEU A 8 14.26 8.87 43.90
C LEU A 8 13.94 10.01 42.92
N LEU A 9 14.87 10.93 42.68
CA LEU A 9 14.67 12.08 41.77
C LEU A 9 15.02 11.80 40.29
N PHE A 10 15.60 10.63 39.98
CA PHE A 10 15.96 10.24 38.60
C PHE A 10 14.96 9.29 37.92
N ILE A 11 13.93 8.82 38.63
CA ILE A 11 12.91 7.92 38.07
C ILE A 11 12.08 8.57 36.93
N PRO A 12 11.75 9.88 36.92
CA PRO A 12 11.00 10.48 35.82
C PRO A 12 11.77 10.52 34.49
N ALA A 13 13.11 10.56 34.51
CA ALA A 13 13.92 10.68 33.29
C ALA A 13 14.05 9.36 32.51
N LEU A 14 13.86 8.22 33.18
CA LEU A 14 13.90 6.89 32.55
C LEU A 14 12.61 6.57 31.79
N LEU A 15 11.48 7.18 32.15
CA LEU A 15 10.20 6.98 31.46
C LEU A 15 10.17 7.61 30.05
N PHE A 16 10.83 8.76 29.85
CA PHE A 16 10.90 9.42 28.54
C PHE A 16 11.80 8.70 27.53
N ALA A 17 12.79 7.93 28.00
CA ALA A 17 13.70 7.19 27.11
C ALA A 17 13.05 5.94 26.51
N GLN A 18 11.97 5.44 27.13
CA GLN A 18 11.29 4.21 26.72
C GLN A 18 10.26 4.47 25.60
N GLU A 19 9.66 5.66 25.57
CA GLU A 19 8.66 6.06 24.57
C GLU A 19 9.24 6.12 23.15
N ASP A 20 10.48 6.61 23.02
CA ASP A 20 11.12 6.73 21.70
C ASP A 20 11.52 5.38 21.11
N GLN A 21 11.80 4.36 21.93
CA GLN A 21 12.32 3.07 21.49
C GLN A 21 11.39 2.38 20.47
N HIS A 22 10.07 2.53 20.64
CA HIS A 22 9.05 2.01 19.72
C HIS A 22 9.20 2.56 18.29
N TYR A 23 9.81 3.73 18.14
CA TYR A 23 9.98 4.42 16.86
C TYR A 23 11.39 4.29 16.27
N LEU A 24 12.33 3.66 16.97
CA LEU A 24 13.73 3.54 16.53
C LEU A 24 13.92 2.38 15.54
N ALA A 25 15.16 1.90 15.40
CA ALA A 25 15.56 0.96 14.36
C ALA A 25 14.65 -0.27 14.27
N GLY A 26 14.27 -0.64 13.05
CA GLY A 26 13.40 -1.80 12.79
C GLY A 26 11.90 -1.54 12.93
N ALA A 27 11.48 -0.40 13.49
CA ALA A 27 10.05 -0.07 13.62
C ALA A 27 9.35 0.17 12.27
N VAL A 28 10.09 0.54 11.22
CA VAL A 28 9.59 0.68 9.85
C VAL A 28 10.16 -0.45 8.99
N PRO A 29 9.42 -1.56 8.82
CA PRO A 29 9.89 -2.72 8.05
C PRO A 29 9.95 -2.42 6.55
N VAL A 30 11.01 -2.91 5.90
CA VAL A 30 11.20 -2.84 4.44
C VAL A 30 11.29 -4.26 3.89
N ALA A 31 10.33 -4.63 3.04
CA ALA A 31 10.28 -5.90 2.32
C ALA A 31 10.31 -5.62 0.82
N ASP A 32 11.21 -6.28 0.07
CA ASP A 32 11.39 -6.07 -1.38
C ASP A 32 11.55 -4.59 -1.79
N GLY A 33 12.24 -3.81 -0.96
CA GLY A 33 12.45 -2.38 -1.19
C GLY A 33 11.19 -1.51 -1.00
N LYS A 34 10.14 -2.04 -0.36
CA LYS A 34 8.90 -1.33 -0.03
C LYS A 34 8.65 -1.31 1.47
N VAL A 35 8.09 -0.22 1.97
CA VAL A 35 7.65 -0.13 3.36
C VAL A 35 6.34 -0.90 3.51
N VAL A 36 6.35 -1.94 4.36
CA VAL A 36 5.20 -2.84 4.57
C VAL A 36 5.09 -3.20 6.04
N PHE A 37 4.24 -2.50 6.78
CA PHE A 37 3.89 -2.92 8.14
C PHE A 37 3.02 -4.16 8.06
N THR A 38 3.33 -5.20 8.83
CA THR A 38 2.60 -6.46 8.83
C THR A 38 2.23 -6.84 10.25
N ARG A 39 0.99 -7.28 10.47
CA ARG A 39 0.57 -7.91 11.72
C ARG A 39 -0.23 -9.17 11.45
N GLU A 40 0.15 -10.25 12.11
CA GLU A 40 -0.64 -11.48 12.15
C GLU A 40 -1.54 -11.44 13.40
N ILE A 41 -2.82 -11.78 13.21
CA ILE A 41 -3.81 -11.83 14.28
C ILE A 41 -4.34 -13.26 14.37
N ASN A 42 -4.17 -13.85 15.54
CA ASN A 42 -4.73 -15.16 15.86
C ASN A 42 -6.16 -15.00 16.38
N ALA A 43 -7.08 -15.77 15.80
CA ALA A 43 -8.48 -15.84 16.17
C ALA A 43 -8.92 -17.32 16.21
N PRO A 44 -8.41 -18.11 17.17
CA PRO A 44 -8.57 -19.57 17.20
C PRO A 44 -10.02 -20.04 17.32
N SER A 45 -10.91 -19.20 17.84
CA SER A 45 -12.33 -19.49 17.97
C SER A 45 -13.15 -19.20 16.71
N LEU A 46 -12.54 -18.58 15.69
CA LEU A 46 -13.22 -18.14 14.48
C LEU A 46 -12.74 -18.94 13.26
N SER A 47 -13.69 -19.29 12.39
CA SER A 47 -13.39 -19.83 11.07
C SER A 47 -12.94 -18.75 10.09
N LYS A 48 -12.29 -19.15 8.98
CA LYS A 48 -11.92 -18.22 7.91
C LYS A 48 -13.08 -17.33 7.46
N ALA A 49 -14.28 -17.91 7.31
CA ALA A 49 -15.47 -17.18 6.86
C ALA A 49 -15.93 -16.14 7.90
N GLN A 50 -15.91 -16.48 9.19
CA GLN A 50 -16.26 -15.54 10.25
C GLN A 50 -15.25 -14.39 10.34
N ILE A 51 -13.95 -14.68 10.27
CA ILE A 51 -12.89 -13.66 10.25
C ILE A 51 -13.09 -12.73 9.06
N TYR A 52 -13.30 -13.28 7.86
CA TYR A 52 -13.54 -12.51 6.64
C TYR A 52 -14.76 -11.59 6.77
N GLN A 53 -15.90 -12.10 7.22
CA GLN A 53 -17.12 -11.29 7.32
C GLN A 53 -16.97 -10.16 8.36
N GLN A 54 -16.31 -10.43 9.49
CA GLN A 54 -16.04 -9.42 10.51
C GLN A 54 -15.08 -8.33 10.03
N LEU A 55 -13.98 -8.70 9.35
CA LEU A 55 -13.00 -7.73 8.82
C LEU A 55 -13.53 -6.98 7.60
N LEU A 56 -14.39 -7.60 6.79
CA LEU A 56 -15.07 -6.92 5.69
C LEU A 56 -16.00 -5.84 6.24
N LYS A 57 -16.81 -6.18 7.24
CA LYS A 57 -17.68 -5.22 7.93
C LYS A 57 -16.87 -4.10 8.58
N TRP A 58 -15.80 -4.43 9.32
CA TRP A 58 -14.89 -3.44 9.89
C TRP A 58 -14.33 -2.50 8.82
N GLY A 59 -13.88 -3.05 7.69
CA GLY A 59 -13.39 -2.28 6.56
C GLY A 59 -14.43 -1.33 5.99
N GLN A 60 -15.67 -1.81 5.81
CA GLN A 60 -16.79 -1.01 5.30
C GLN A 60 -17.28 0.06 6.28
N GLU A 61 -17.15 -0.16 7.59
CA GLU A 61 -17.57 0.80 8.62
C GLU A 61 -16.51 1.88 8.87
N ASN A 62 -15.23 1.51 8.93
CA ASN A 62 -14.13 2.42 9.25
C ASN A 62 -13.58 3.14 8.01
N PHE A 63 -13.77 2.57 6.82
CA PHE A 63 -13.35 3.15 5.54
C PHE A 63 -14.58 3.23 4.64
N ASN A 64 -15.37 4.29 4.82
CA ASN A 64 -16.65 4.50 4.14
C ASN A 64 -16.72 5.84 3.39
N THR A 65 -15.58 6.47 3.16
CA THR A 65 -15.51 7.73 2.43
C THR A 65 -15.22 7.46 0.95
N LYS A 66 -15.33 8.51 0.15
CA LYS A 66 -15.00 8.45 -1.26
C LYS A 66 -13.52 8.15 -1.53
N ASP A 67 -12.65 8.53 -0.62
CA ASP A 67 -11.19 8.42 -0.76
C ASP A 67 -10.64 7.27 0.10
N SER A 68 -11.42 6.78 1.09
CA SER A 68 -11.11 5.63 1.93
C SER A 68 -12.22 4.57 1.89
N ARG A 69 -11.97 3.42 1.25
CA ARG A 69 -12.96 2.33 1.10
C ARG A 69 -12.37 0.96 0.82
N VAL A 70 -13.18 -0.08 1.03
CA VAL A 70 -12.92 -1.43 0.50
C VAL A 70 -12.94 -1.38 -1.03
N ALA A 71 -11.76 -1.60 -1.62
CA ALA A 71 -11.51 -1.53 -3.06
C ALA A 71 -11.52 -2.91 -3.74
N TYR A 72 -11.27 -3.97 -2.98
CA TYR A 72 -11.28 -5.35 -3.44
C TYR A 72 -11.78 -6.27 -2.33
N GLN A 73 -12.53 -7.30 -2.71
CA GLN A 73 -12.99 -8.34 -1.80
C GLN A 73 -13.13 -9.67 -2.56
N ASN A 74 -12.70 -10.76 -1.94
CA ASN A 74 -12.84 -12.11 -2.47
C ASN A 74 -13.03 -13.10 -1.32
N GLU A 75 -14.28 -13.46 -1.07
CA GLU A 75 -14.66 -14.33 0.05
C GLU A 75 -14.09 -15.74 -0.07
N ALA A 76 -14.08 -16.32 -1.27
CA ALA A 76 -13.55 -17.66 -1.49
C ALA A 76 -12.06 -17.75 -1.08
N LYS A 77 -11.29 -16.71 -1.43
CA LYS A 77 -9.87 -16.63 -1.07
C LYS A 77 -9.63 -16.04 0.31
N GLY A 78 -10.59 -15.32 0.89
CA GLY A 78 -10.44 -14.63 2.17
C GLY A 78 -9.64 -13.34 2.03
N GLU A 79 -9.73 -12.65 0.90
CA GLU A 79 -8.88 -11.52 0.56
C GLU A 79 -9.69 -10.22 0.60
N ILE A 80 -9.21 -9.20 1.30
CA ILE A 80 -9.82 -7.86 1.35
C ILE A 80 -8.73 -6.82 1.14
N ALA A 81 -8.93 -5.87 0.23
CA ALA A 81 -8.04 -4.73 0.08
C ALA A 81 -8.81 -3.42 0.26
N ILE A 82 -8.25 -2.55 1.08
CA ILE A 82 -8.77 -1.23 1.40
C ILE A 82 -7.78 -0.21 0.86
N ILE A 83 -8.28 0.83 0.21
CA ILE A 83 -7.50 2.04 -0.02
C ILE A 83 -7.92 3.09 0.99
N GLY A 84 -6.97 3.89 1.46
CA GLY A 84 -7.22 4.90 2.46
C GLY A 84 -6.47 6.20 2.17
N GLU A 85 -7.12 7.30 2.52
CA GLU A 85 -6.57 8.64 2.57
C GLU A 85 -6.94 9.27 3.91
N GLU A 86 -5.94 9.66 4.69
CA GLU A 86 -6.14 10.27 6.02
C GLU A 86 -5.08 11.32 6.33
N TYR A 87 -5.48 12.36 7.05
CA TYR A 87 -4.53 13.32 7.60
C TYR A 87 -3.83 12.76 8.83
N ILE A 88 -2.52 12.53 8.73
CA ILE A 88 -1.67 12.31 9.89
C ILE A 88 -1.30 13.66 10.51
N VAL A 89 -1.68 13.88 11.76
CA VAL A 89 -1.46 15.14 12.48
C VAL A 89 -0.18 15.03 13.31
N PHE A 90 0.78 15.90 13.05
CA PHE A 90 2.05 15.95 13.78
C PHE A 90 1.97 16.86 15.01
N SER A 91 1.25 17.98 14.89
CA SER A 91 0.95 18.86 16.02
C SER A 91 -0.33 19.64 15.77
N SER A 92 -1.08 19.90 16.83
CA SER A 92 -2.32 20.67 16.79
C SER A 92 -2.35 21.60 17.99
N THR A 93 -2.18 22.89 17.74
CA THR A 93 -2.29 23.96 18.74
C THR A 93 -3.41 24.92 18.35
N ALA A 94 -3.75 25.86 19.23
CA ALA A 94 -4.78 26.86 18.93
C ALA A 94 -4.48 27.73 17.69
N LEU A 95 -3.19 27.87 17.32
CA LEU A 95 -2.75 28.78 16.26
C LEU A 95 -2.19 28.06 15.02
N SER A 96 -1.95 26.76 15.10
CA SER A 96 -1.29 26.03 14.02
C SER A 96 -1.71 24.55 14.01
N LEU A 97 -1.94 24.03 12.81
CA LEU A 97 -2.16 22.61 12.55
C LEU A 97 -1.10 22.12 11.58
N ASP A 98 -0.22 21.24 12.05
CA ASP A 98 0.79 20.59 11.24
C ASP A 98 0.35 19.17 10.93
N ARG A 99 0.07 18.88 9.66
CA ARG A 99 -0.42 17.59 9.18
C ARG A 99 0.00 17.32 7.76
N ALA A 100 0.14 16.06 7.40
CA ALA A 100 0.29 15.61 6.02
C ALA A 100 -0.90 14.73 5.62
N MET A 101 -1.30 14.80 4.36
CA MET A 101 -2.21 13.82 3.80
C MET A 101 -1.42 12.55 3.54
N MET A 102 -1.87 11.42 4.08
CA MET A 102 -1.28 10.11 3.88
C MET A 102 -2.22 9.23 3.07
N LYS A 103 -1.73 8.70 1.95
CA LYS A 103 -2.41 7.73 1.09
C LYS A 103 -1.78 6.36 1.28
N TYR A 104 -2.59 5.32 1.45
CA TYR A 104 -2.12 3.98 1.80
C TYR A 104 -3.08 2.88 1.33
N ARG A 105 -2.64 1.64 1.49
CA ARG A 105 -3.44 0.44 1.26
C ARG A 105 -3.35 -0.50 2.45
N ILE A 106 -4.48 -1.06 2.87
CA ILE A 106 -4.54 -2.17 3.82
C ILE A 106 -4.90 -3.43 3.06
N ILE A 107 -4.10 -4.47 3.19
CA ILE A 107 -4.31 -5.78 2.55
C ILE A 107 -4.53 -6.79 3.66
N ILE A 108 -5.63 -7.54 3.58
CA ILE A 108 -6.04 -8.50 4.60
C ILE A 108 -6.18 -9.87 3.95
N GLU A 109 -5.47 -10.84 4.48
CA GLU A 109 -5.54 -12.25 4.10
C GLU A 109 -6.08 -13.07 5.27
N CYS A 110 -7.31 -13.56 5.13
CA CYS A 110 -7.96 -14.43 6.10
C CYS A 110 -7.63 -15.89 5.81
N LYS A 111 -7.17 -16.59 6.83
CA LYS A 111 -6.94 -18.04 6.85
C LYS A 111 -7.84 -18.66 7.92
N GLU A 112 -7.79 -19.97 8.03
CA GLU A 112 -8.46 -20.64 9.15
C GLU A 112 -7.79 -20.19 10.45
N HIS A 113 -8.59 -19.75 11.43
CA HIS A 113 -8.13 -19.35 12.77
C HIS A 113 -7.16 -18.17 12.88
N ALA A 114 -6.83 -17.50 11.77
CA ALA A 114 -5.90 -16.37 11.76
C ALA A 114 -6.11 -15.46 10.55
N CYS A 115 -5.58 -14.24 10.61
CA CYS A 115 -5.42 -13.38 9.45
C CYS A 115 -4.11 -12.60 9.48
N THR A 116 -3.69 -12.15 8.31
CA THR A 116 -2.55 -11.24 8.15
C THR A 116 -3.05 -9.91 7.62
N LEU A 117 -2.67 -8.82 8.28
CA LEU A 117 -2.92 -7.45 7.84
C LEU A 117 -1.61 -6.81 7.41
N GLN A 118 -1.63 -6.10 6.28
CA GLN A 118 -0.49 -5.34 5.78
C GLN A 118 -0.90 -3.91 5.48
N LEU A 119 -0.14 -2.93 5.98
CA LEU A 119 -0.24 -1.53 5.58
C LEU A 119 0.94 -1.21 4.64
N ALA A 120 0.63 -0.86 3.39
CA ALA A 120 1.62 -0.71 2.32
C ALA A 120 1.27 0.39 1.32
N GLY A 121 2.23 0.73 0.46
CA GLY A 121 2.06 1.73 -0.61
C GLY A 121 1.82 3.13 -0.08
N ILE A 122 2.46 3.46 1.04
CA ILE A 122 2.29 4.69 1.79
C ILE A 122 2.95 5.85 1.05
N ARG A 123 2.20 6.94 0.85
CA ARG A 123 2.65 8.17 0.21
C ARG A 123 2.11 9.37 0.98
N TYR A 124 2.87 10.45 0.98
CA TYR A 124 2.49 11.69 1.67
C TYR A 124 2.37 12.85 0.71
N GLU A 125 1.40 13.72 0.96
CA GLU A 125 1.28 15.06 0.39
C GLU A 125 1.29 16.06 1.56
N TYR A 126 2.30 16.94 1.59
CA TYR A 126 2.54 17.86 2.69
C TYR A 126 2.54 19.31 2.21
N ASN A 127 1.61 20.09 2.74
CA ASN A 127 1.51 21.52 2.42
C ASN A 127 2.53 22.30 3.25
N VAL A 128 3.39 23.04 2.57
CA VAL A 128 4.41 23.91 3.16
C VAL A 128 4.14 25.36 2.77
N SER A 129 4.57 26.31 3.58
CA SER A 129 4.22 27.73 3.39
C SER A 129 4.92 28.42 2.22
N TYR A 130 6.01 27.86 1.72
CA TYR A 130 6.86 28.50 0.69
C TYR A 130 6.52 28.09 -0.75
N GLN A 131 5.56 27.18 -0.95
CA GLN A 131 5.09 26.80 -2.28
C GLN A 131 3.59 26.48 -2.26
N ASN A 132 2.94 26.67 -3.41
CA ASN A 132 1.50 26.43 -3.55
C ASN A 132 1.16 24.95 -3.71
N GLU A 133 2.08 24.16 -4.26
CA GLU A 133 1.90 22.73 -4.48
C GLU A 133 2.39 21.92 -3.27
N PRO A 134 1.68 20.85 -2.87
CA PRO A 134 2.15 19.98 -1.79
C PRO A 134 3.46 19.28 -2.16
N GLU A 135 4.37 19.17 -1.19
CA GLU A 135 5.52 18.28 -1.30
C GLU A 135 5.05 16.82 -1.27
N LYS A 136 5.64 15.98 -2.12
CA LYS A 136 5.27 14.58 -2.27
C LYS A 136 6.39 13.68 -1.80
N TYR A 137 6.08 12.76 -0.89
CA TYR A 137 7.06 11.85 -0.30
C TYR A 137 6.61 10.41 -0.41
N LEU A 138 7.54 9.52 -0.78
CA LEU A 138 7.37 8.07 -0.67
C LEU A 138 7.86 7.61 0.70
N ALA A 139 7.16 6.67 1.34
CA ALA A 139 7.58 6.17 2.64
C ALA A 139 8.99 5.54 2.61
N GLU A 140 9.34 4.87 1.50
CA GLU A 140 10.64 4.23 1.28
C GLU A 140 11.82 5.21 1.35
N GLU A 141 11.60 6.47 0.97
CA GLU A 141 12.62 7.51 0.86
C GLU A 141 12.47 8.58 1.97
N TRP A 142 11.58 8.35 2.94
CA TRP A 142 11.23 9.36 3.94
C TRP A 142 11.23 8.81 5.37
N ILE A 143 10.54 7.69 5.64
CA ILE A 143 10.30 7.21 7.01
C ILE A 143 11.14 6.00 7.42
N THR A 144 11.91 5.40 6.51
CA THR A 144 12.79 4.26 6.82
C THR A 144 13.91 4.65 7.79
N ASP A 145 14.59 3.65 8.35
CA ASP A 145 15.69 3.88 9.31
C ASP A 145 16.79 4.78 8.75
N GLU A 146 17.03 4.72 7.44
CA GLU A 146 18.06 5.50 6.75
C GLU A 146 17.75 7.00 6.75
N TYR A 147 16.48 7.37 6.50
CA TYR A 147 16.08 8.77 6.33
C TYR A 147 15.51 9.39 7.61
N ALA A 148 14.88 8.59 8.46
CA ALA A 148 14.14 9.08 9.63
C ALA A 148 14.86 8.87 10.96
N LEU A 149 16.05 8.29 10.98
CA LEU A 149 16.89 8.21 12.18
C LEU A 149 18.22 8.96 11.98
N ASN A 150 18.86 9.30 13.09
CA ASN A 150 20.24 9.76 13.07
C ASN A 150 21.20 8.62 12.67
N LYS A 151 22.46 8.96 12.35
CA LYS A 151 23.48 7.97 11.93
C LYS A 151 23.68 6.81 12.93
N SER A 152 23.51 7.06 14.23
CA SER A 152 23.62 6.04 15.26
C SER A 152 22.34 5.24 15.50
N LYS A 153 21.24 5.55 14.80
CA LYS A 153 19.90 4.96 14.96
C LYS A 153 19.32 5.01 16.38
N THR A 154 19.74 6.02 17.15
CA THR A 154 19.31 6.21 18.56
C THR A 154 18.30 7.33 18.74
N LYS A 155 18.07 8.15 17.72
CA LYS A 155 17.12 9.27 17.76
C LYS A 155 16.44 9.45 16.41
N LEU A 156 15.19 9.93 16.45
CA LEU A 156 14.46 10.36 15.27
C LEU A 156 15.10 11.60 14.63
N ASN A 157 15.07 11.65 13.30
CA ASN A 157 15.38 12.85 12.52
C ASN A 157 14.33 13.93 12.80
N ARG A 158 14.74 15.20 12.87
CA ARG A 158 13.86 16.32 13.20
C ARG A 158 12.67 16.48 12.25
N ILE A 159 12.86 16.23 10.95
CA ILE A 159 11.84 16.51 9.92
C ILE A 159 11.05 15.24 9.59
N SER A 160 11.73 14.19 9.13
CA SER A 160 11.11 12.92 8.74
C SER A 160 10.65 12.08 9.95
N GLY A 161 11.21 12.31 11.14
CA GLY A 161 10.86 11.57 12.35
C GLY A 161 9.40 11.73 12.79
N LYS A 162 8.79 12.90 12.57
CA LYS A 162 7.36 13.11 12.87
C LYS A 162 6.45 12.30 11.95
N PHE A 163 6.83 12.14 10.68
CA PHE A 163 6.13 11.28 9.73
C PHE A 163 6.27 9.81 10.14
N ARG A 164 7.49 9.39 10.50
CA ARG A 164 7.75 8.04 10.99
C ARG A 164 6.89 7.71 12.22
N LYS A 165 6.92 8.56 13.24
CA LYS A 165 6.13 8.38 14.47
C LYS A 165 4.64 8.27 14.16
N ALA A 166 4.07 9.25 13.46
CA ALA A 166 2.64 9.26 13.16
C ALA A 166 2.19 8.09 12.27
N THR A 167 3.07 7.59 11.39
CA THR A 167 2.77 6.43 10.53
C THR A 167 2.78 5.12 11.33
N ILE A 168 3.73 4.97 12.25
CA ILE A 168 3.79 3.83 13.17
C ILE A 168 2.54 3.83 14.07
N ASP A 169 2.23 4.96 14.69
CA ASP A 169 1.04 5.12 15.54
C ASP A 169 -0.26 4.79 14.77
N PHE A 170 -0.36 5.24 13.51
CA PHE A 170 -1.47 4.91 12.63
C PHE A 170 -1.55 3.41 12.32
N ALA A 171 -0.42 2.78 12.00
CA ALA A 171 -0.37 1.35 11.71
C ALA A 171 -0.82 0.54 12.93
N ASP A 172 -0.31 0.86 14.12
CA ASP A 172 -0.66 0.19 15.36
C ASP A 172 -2.14 0.34 15.68
N LYS A 173 -2.66 1.58 15.66
CA LYS A 173 -4.07 1.85 15.90
C LYS A 173 -4.98 1.11 14.92
N THR A 174 -4.59 1.05 13.64
CA THR A 174 -5.35 0.36 12.60
C THR A 174 -5.39 -1.14 12.87
N PHE A 175 -4.24 -1.73 13.18
CA PHE A 175 -4.15 -3.16 13.45
C PHE A 175 -4.82 -3.54 14.78
N ASP A 176 -4.72 -2.73 15.82
CA ASP A 176 -5.43 -2.91 17.09
C ASP A 176 -6.94 -2.84 16.88
N SER A 177 -7.42 -1.88 16.07
CA SER A 177 -8.84 -1.77 15.71
C SER A 177 -9.34 -3.05 15.03
N ALA A 178 -8.58 -3.60 14.08
CA ALA A 178 -8.96 -4.84 13.41
C ALA A 178 -8.92 -6.06 14.37
N ALA A 179 -7.91 -6.13 15.24
CA ALA A 179 -7.79 -7.19 16.24
C ALA A 179 -8.95 -7.19 17.24
N ASN A 180 -9.38 -6.00 17.68
CA ASN A 180 -10.48 -5.83 18.61
C ASN A 180 -11.81 -6.34 18.03
N VAL A 181 -12.05 -6.16 16.72
CA VAL A 181 -13.25 -6.68 16.06
C VAL A 181 -13.29 -8.21 16.09
N LEU A 182 -12.14 -8.87 16.00
CA LEU A 182 -12.04 -10.34 16.07
C LEU A 182 -12.14 -10.91 17.50
N GLY A 183 -12.24 -10.04 18.52
CA GLY A 183 -12.32 -10.47 19.91
C GLY A 183 -11.00 -11.04 20.46
N ALA A 184 -9.85 -10.65 19.88
CA ALA A 184 -8.55 -11.12 20.31
C ALA A 184 -8.20 -10.58 21.71
N GLN A 185 -8.36 -11.39 22.75
CA GLN A 185 -7.60 -11.23 23.99
C GLN A 185 -6.12 -11.50 23.69
N LEU A 186 -5.27 -10.50 23.96
CA LEU A 186 -3.82 -10.61 23.85
C LEU A 186 -3.30 -11.75 24.75
N LEU A 187 -2.94 -12.87 24.14
CA LEU A 187 -2.03 -13.84 24.74
C LEU A 187 -0.79 -13.94 23.87
N THR A 188 0.32 -13.47 24.44
CA THR A 188 1.66 -13.53 23.88
C THR A 188 2.13 -14.95 23.62
N THR A 189 2.75 -15.09 22.44
CA THR A 189 3.77 -16.07 22.02
C THR A 189 3.44 -17.55 22.14
N ALA A 190 3.09 -18.16 20.99
CA ALA A 190 3.50 -19.50 20.65
C ALA A 190 4.33 -19.45 19.35
N THR A 191 5.45 -20.17 19.39
CA THR A 191 6.44 -20.35 18.33
C THR A 191 5.80 -20.71 16.99
N VAL A 192 6.13 -19.96 15.94
CA VAL A 192 5.67 -20.17 14.57
C VAL A 192 6.48 -21.30 13.94
N GLU A 193 5.82 -22.42 13.62
CA GLU A 193 6.32 -23.36 12.62
C GLU A 193 6.17 -22.75 11.22
N PRO A 194 7.12 -22.98 10.29
CA PRO A 194 7.11 -22.33 8.98
C PRO A 194 5.97 -22.91 8.13
N VAL A 195 4.90 -22.13 7.97
CA VAL A 195 3.88 -22.39 6.95
C VAL A 195 4.51 -22.15 5.59
N SER A 196 4.68 -23.22 4.83
CA SER A 196 5.14 -23.20 3.43
C SER A 196 4.29 -22.23 2.61
N ALA A 197 4.95 -21.27 1.95
CA ALA A 197 4.33 -20.34 1.02
C ALA A 197 3.56 -21.11 -0.08
N PRO A 198 2.37 -20.65 -0.52
CA PRO A 198 1.68 -21.25 -1.65
C PRO A 198 2.55 -21.14 -2.89
N GLN A 199 2.81 -22.27 -3.52
CA GLN A 199 3.55 -22.36 -4.77
C GLN A 199 2.79 -21.61 -5.86
N ARG A 200 3.37 -20.51 -6.38
CA ARG A 200 2.85 -19.76 -7.53
C ARG A 200 2.75 -20.71 -8.73
N GLU A 201 1.54 -20.89 -9.25
CA GLU A 201 1.36 -21.52 -10.57
C GLU A 201 2.03 -20.65 -11.63
N THR A 202 3.06 -21.18 -12.28
CA THR A 202 3.74 -20.52 -13.40
C THR A 202 2.93 -20.78 -14.67
N ARG A 203 2.07 -19.81 -15.04
CA ARG A 203 1.41 -19.84 -16.36
C ARG A 203 2.40 -19.42 -17.45
N PRO A 204 2.43 -20.08 -18.62
CA PRO A 204 3.20 -19.61 -19.77
C PRO A 204 2.70 -18.25 -20.26
N VAL A 205 3.61 -17.30 -20.51
CA VAL A 205 3.30 -16.00 -21.12
C VAL A 205 3.03 -16.21 -22.62
N ALA A 206 1.94 -15.65 -23.14
CA ALA A 206 1.65 -15.72 -24.58
C ALA A 206 2.69 -14.91 -25.37
N PRO A 207 3.28 -15.44 -26.47
CA PRO A 207 4.23 -14.69 -27.27
C PRO A 207 3.54 -13.56 -28.06
N MET A 208 4.26 -12.44 -28.28
CA MET A 208 3.81 -11.31 -29.10
C MET A 208 4.92 -10.95 -30.10
N GLU A 209 4.57 -10.83 -31.37
CA GLU A 209 5.53 -10.59 -32.45
C GLU A 209 6.28 -9.26 -32.23
N GLY A 210 7.61 -9.30 -32.28
CA GLY A 210 8.46 -8.14 -32.06
C GLY A 210 8.65 -7.73 -30.60
N PHE A 211 8.21 -8.52 -29.62
CA PHE A 211 8.42 -8.26 -28.20
C PHE A 211 8.95 -9.48 -27.45
N VAL A 212 9.75 -9.23 -26.41
CA VAL A 212 10.17 -10.22 -25.41
C VAL A 212 9.11 -10.31 -24.31
N ALA A 213 8.65 -11.51 -24.02
CA ALA A 213 7.65 -11.82 -23.01
C ALA A 213 8.28 -11.93 -21.61
N PHE A 214 7.70 -11.25 -20.62
CA PHE A 214 8.10 -11.27 -19.22
C PHE A 214 6.93 -11.71 -18.33
N GLN A 215 7.26 -12.51 -17.31
CA GLN A 215 6.35 -12.78 -16.20
C GLN A 215 6.19 -11.52 -15.34
N ALA A 216 5.00 -11.36 -14.75
CA ALA A 216 4.64 -10.16 -14.00
C ALA A 216 5.55 -9.86 -12.79
N ASP A 217 6.19 -10.89 -12.22
CA ASP A 217 7.11 -10.80 -11.08
C ASP A 217 8.59 -10.75 -11.48
N LYS A 218 8.90 -10.79 -12.78
CA LYS A 218 10.25 -10.74 -13.33
C LYS A 218 10.53 -9.49 -14.15
N ILE A 219 9.67 -8.47 -14.04
CA ILE A 219 9.88 -7.18 -14.71
C ILE A 219 11.06 -6.47 -14.03
N PRO A 220 12.11 -6.10 -14.77
CA PRO A 220 13.24 -5.35 -14.19
C PRO A 220 12.78 -4.05 -13.54
N SER A 221 13.24 -3.78 -12.31
CA SER A 221 12.86 -2.58 -11.55
C SER A 221 13.24 -1.27 -12.25
N THR A 222 14.36 -1.27 -12.99
CA THR A 222 14.80 -0.15 -13.83
C THR A 222 13.75 0.23 -14.86
N ILE A 223 13.08 -0.75 -15.46
CA ILE A 223 12.04 -0.50 -16.47
C ILE A 223 10.81 0.14 -15.81
N LEU A 224 10.44 -0.34 -14.61
CA LEU A 224 9.29 0.18 -13.87
C LEU A 224 9.48 1.65 -13.45
N GLN A 225 10.72 2.05 -13.14
CA GLN A 225 11.06 3.43 -12.80
C GLN A 225 10.93 4.39 -13.98
N MET A 226 11.00 3.89 -15.22
CA MET A 226 10.86 4.73 -16.42
C MET A 226 9.40 4.95 -16.84
N LEU A 227 8.47 4.08 -16.44
CA LEU A 227 7.08 4.14 -16.89
C LEU A 227 6.35 5.46 -16.62
N PRO A 228 6.55 6.17 -15.48
CA PRO A 228 5.87 7.44 -15.22
C PRO A 228 6.15 8.54 -16.25
N ASP A 229 7.31 8.50 -16.92
CA ASP A 229 7.72 9.52 -17.90
C ASP A 229 7.25 9.20 -19.33
N ASN A 230 6.51 8.10 -19.53
CA ASN A 230 6.09 7.64 -20.85
C ASN A 230 4.64 8.01 -21.15
N ALA A 231 4.33 8.17 -22.45
CA ALA A 231 2.95 8.30 -22.90
C ALA A 231 2.23 6.96 -22.70
N LEU A 232 1.09 6.98 -22.01
CA LEU A 232 0.29 5.81 -21.70
C LEU A 232 -1.00 5.78 -22.50
N GLN A 233 -1.32 4.62 -23.06
CA GLN A 233 -2.63 4.31 -23.62
C GLN A 233 -3.22 3.06 -22.96
N ILE A 234 -4.53 3.06 -22.77
CA ILE A 234 -5.29 1.89 -22.37
C ILE A 234 -6.11 1.39 -23.54
N LYS A 235 -6.14 0.07 -23.72
CA LYS A 235 -6.96 -0.61 -24.71
C LYS A 235 -7.81 -1.69 -24.07
N ALA A 236 -9.13 -1.56 -24.17
CA ALA A 236 -10.05 -2.63 -23.83
C ALA A 236 -9.95 -3.73 -24.90
N VAL A 237 -9.58 -4.97 -24.49
CA VAL A 237 -9.46 -6.09 -25.45
C VAL A 237 -10.85 -6.43 -26.00
N LYS A 238 -11.86 -6.41 -25.14
CA LYS A 238 -13.26 -6.53 -25.51
C LYS A 238 -13.75 -5.20 -26.09
N GLY A 239 -14.21 -5.22 -27.34
CA GLY A 239 -14.67 -4.02 -28.05
C GLY A 239 -13.57 -3.21 -28.77
N ASN A 240 -12.29 -3.56 -28.57
CA ASN A 240 -11.14 -2.96 -29.26
C ASN A 240 -11.04 -1.42 -29.12
N THR A 241 -11.53 -0.88 -27.99
CA THR A 241 -11.58 0.56 -27.71
C THR A 241 -10.28 1.03 -27.06
N THR A 242 -9.72 2.15 -27.52
CA THR A 242 -8.47 2.73 -26.99
C THR A 242 -8.70 4.13 -26.44
N ASP A 243 -8.02 4.49 -25.35
CA ASP A 243 -8.01 5.83 -24.77
C ASP A 243 -6.59 6.20 -24.31
N ALA A 244 -6.23 7.47 -24.43
CA ALA A 244 -4.95 8.03 -24.00
C ALA A 244 -5.07 8.90 -22.73
N ASN A 245 -6.30 9.20 -22.28
CA ASN A 245 -6.55 9.98 -21.07
C ASN A 245 -6.52 9.08 -19.83
N VAL A 246 -5.36 8.48 -19.58
CA VAL A 246 -5.11 7.55 -18.49
C VAL A 246 -3.78 7.90 -17.81
N GLU A 247 -3.76 7.87 -16.49
CA GLU A 247 -2.59 8.20 -15.69
C GLU A 247 -2.05 6.94 -15.01
N TRP A 248 -0.74 6.71 -15.13
CA TRP A 248 -0.08 5.62 -14.42
C TRP A 248 0.08 5.95 -12.93
N LYS A 249 -0.32 5.04 -12.05
CA LYS A 249 -0.19 5.22 -10.58
C LYS A 249 0.79 4.24 -9.93
N GLY A 250 1.17 3.19 -10.65
CA GLY A 250 2.27 2.31 -10.28
C GLY A 250 1.91 0.82 -10.23
N ILE A 251 2.89 0.03 -9.80
CA ILE A 251 2.75 -1.40 -9.54
C ILE A 251 2.81 -1.65 -8.05
N GLY A 252 2.04 -2.64 -7.60
CA GLY A 252 2.12 -3.18 -6.26
C GLY A 252 2.09 -4.70 -6.28
N ASN A 253 2.34 -5.28 -5.11
CA ASN A 253 1.91 -6.64 -4.83
C ASN A 253 0.57 -6.56 -4.08
N MET A 254 -0.33 -7.50 -4.37
CA MET A 254 -1.58 -7.70 -3.63
C MET A 254 -1.93 -9.19 -3.71
N PHE A 255 -2.09 -9.86 -2.57
CA PHE A 255 -2.41 -11.29 -2.47
C PHE A 255 -1.45 -12.20 -3.24
N GLY A 256 -0.14 -11.91 -3.17
CA GLY A 256 0.87 -12.65 -3.91
C GLY A 256 0.79 -12.47 -5.43
N LYS A 257 0.04 -11.49 -5.93
CA LYS A 257 -0.06 -11.14 -7.35
C LYS A 257 0.52 -9.77 -7.63
N THR A 258 1.20 -9.62 -8.75
CA THR A 258 1.63 -8.30 -9.23
C THR A 258 0.41 -7.57 -9.80
N ILE A 259 0.11 -6.38 -9.29
CA ILE A 259 -1.01 -5.56 -9.73
C ILE A 259 -0.53 -4.22 -10.29
N SER A 260 -1.23 -3.70 -11.30
CA SER A 260 -1.10 -2.32 -11.78
C SER A 260 -2.23 -1.46 -11.23
N THR A 261 -1.93 -0.19 -10.99
CA THR A 261 -2.92 0.84 -10.68
C THR A 261 -2.81 1.98 -11.67
N ILE A 262 -3.93 2.40 -12.24
CA ILE A 262 -4.05 3.54 -13.15
C ILE A 262 -5.22 4.41 -12.71
N SER A 263 -5.21 5.70 -13.06
CA SER A 263 -6.38 6.59 -12.95
C SER A 263 -6.96 6.85 -14.33
N ILE A 264 -8.28 6.75 -14.47
CA ILE A 264 -8.99 6.92 -15.73
C ILE A 264 -10.37 7.54 -15.52
N SER A 265 -10.82 8.41 -16.43
CA SER A 265 -12.15 9.02 -16.33
C SER A 265 -13.26 7.97 -16.43
N LYS A 266 -14.32 8.13 -15.64
CA LYS A 266 -15.54 7.32 -15.79
C LYS A 266 -16.20 7.48 -17.16
N ASP A 267 -15.94 8.59 -17.84
CA ASP A 267 -16.48 8.85 -19.16
C ASP A 267 -15.67 8.23 -20.29
N SER A 268 -14.47 7.72 -19.99
CA SER A 268 -13.60 7.06 -20.96
C SER A 268 -14.35 5.92 -21.67
N PRO A 269 -14.36 5.90 -23.02
CA PRO A 269 -14.89 4.78 -23.79
C PRO A 269 -14.19 3.46 -23.47
N ALA A 270 -12.88 3.50 -23.18
CA ALA A 270 -12.11 2.31 -22.80
C ALA A 270 -12.53 1.82 -21.42
N TYR A 271 -12.69 2.71 -20.43
CA TYR A 271 -13.19 2.34 -19.10
C TYR A 271 -14.56 1.67 -19.17
N LYS A 272 -15.51 2.28 -19.90
CA LYS A 272 -16.88 1.75 -20.08
C LYS A 272 -16.90 0.38 -20.76
N ALA A 273 -15.89 0.06 -21.56
CA ALA A 273 -15.75 -1.23 -22.24
C ALA A 273 -15.08 -2.34 -21.39
N ILE A 274 -14.51 -2.00 -20.22
CA ILE A 274 -13.82 -2.96 -19.34
C ILE A 274 -14.73 -3.31 -18.15
N GLY A 275 -15.42 -4.44 -18.27
CA GLY A 275 -16.21 -5.04 -17.20
C GLY A 275 -15.35 -5.70 -16.12
N ASN A 276 -15.99 -6.18 -15.05
CA ASN A 276 -15.31 -6.92 -13.99
C ASN A 276 -14.65 -8.18 -14.57
N ASN A 277 -13.39 -8.42 -14.20
CA ASN A 277 -12.58 -9.54 -14.67
C ASN A 277 -12.24 -9.54 -16.18
N ASP A 278 -12.61 -8.49 -16.91
CA ASP A 278 -12.21 -8.30 -18.32
C ASP A 278 -10.73 -7.94 -18.42
N VAL A 279 -10.17 -8.21 -19.60
CA VAL A 279 -8.76 -7.98 -19.91
C VAL A 279 -8.61 -6.65 -20.66
N TYR A 280 -7.60 -5.87 -20.26
CA TYR A 280 -7.18 -4.64 -20.91
C TYR A 280 -5.66 -4.61 -21.06
N ARG A 281 -5.17 -3.75 -21.95
CA ARG A 281 -3.74 -3.56 -22.19
C ARG A 281 -3.35 -2.12 -21.95
N LEU A 282 -2.23 -1.94 -21.24
CA LEU A 282 -1.56 -0.68 -21.04
C LEU A 282 -0.35 -0.63 -21.95
N SER A 283 -0.32 0.35 -22.85
CA SER A 283 0.75 0.50 -23.84
C SER A 283 1.55 1.76 -23.53
N PHE A 284 2.85 1.62 -23.35
CA PHE A 284 3.76 2.72 -23.05
C PHE A 284 4.62 3.02 -24.28
N SER A 285 4.63 4.28 -24.68
CA SER A 285 5.42 4.81 -25.79
C SER A 285 6.39 5.87 -25.29
N LYS A 286 7.61 5.89 -25.83
CA LYS A 286 8.64 6.86 -25.43
C LYS A 286 8.18 8.29 -25.77
N PRO A 287 8.54 9.30 -24.96
CA PRO A 287 8.28 10.69 -25.31
C PRO A 287 8.77 11.01 -26.73
N GLY A 288 7.93 11.67 -27.53
CA GLY A 288 8.24 12.04 -28.92
C GLY A 288 8.13 10.92 -29.95
N THR A 289 7.66 9.73 -29.57
CA THR A 289 7.38 8.62 -30.51
C THR A 289 5.88 8.47 -30.78
N SER A 290 5.53 7.81 -31.89
CA SER A 290 4.11 7.52 -32.20
C SER A 290 3.50 6.65 -31.11
N ALA A 291 2.25 6.96 -30.74
CA ALA A 291 1.50 6.18 -29.76
C ALA A 291 1.26 4.73 -30.24
N ASP A 292 1.21 4.50 -31.55
CA ASP A 292 1.07 3.18 -32.17
C ASP A 292 2.37 2.34 -32.18
N ALA A 293 3.47 2.89 -31.64
CA ALA A 293 4.75 2.20 -31.53
C ALA A 293 5.16 1.98 -30.06
N PRO A 294 4.36 1.25 -29.26
CA PRO A 294 4.72 0.99 -27.86
C PRO A 294 6.00 0.17 -27.79
N TRP A 295 6.79 0.47 -26.75
CA TRP A 295 7.97 -0.31 -26.38
C TRP A 295 7.66 -1.24 -25.20
N ILE A 296 6.61 -0.97 -24.42
CA ILE A 296 6.08 -1.87 -23.39
C ILE A 296 4.58 -2.02 -23.53
N ILE A 297 4.10 -3.25 -23.41
CA ILE A 297 2.68 -3.57 -23.27
C ILE A 297 2.50 -4.42 -22.01
N ILE A 298 1.64 -3.96 -21.11
CA ILE A 298 1.25 -4.69 -19.89
C ILE A 298 -0.21 -5.14 -20.08
N GLU A 299 -0.44 -6.45 -20.07
CA GLU A 299 -1.78 -7.00 -20.02
C GLU A 299 -2.25 -7.15 -18.60
N CYS A 300 -3.44 -6.62 -18.34
CA CYS A 300 -4.05 -6.61 -17.03
C CYS A 300 -5.45 -7.18 -17.08
N ARG A 301 -5.83 -7.89 -16.01
CA ARG A 301 -7.20 -8.35 -15.76
C ARG A 301 -7.79 -7.51 -14.65
N LYS A 302 -8.91 -6.80 -14.91
CA LYS A 302 -9.56 -5.94 -13.90
C LYS A 302 -9.92 -6.74 -12.66
N GLN A 303 -9.33 -6.38 -11.52
CA GLN A 303 -9.63 -6.99 -10.21
C GLN A 303 -10.52 -6.10 -9.35
N GLY A 304 -10.41 -4.79 -9.49
CA GLY A 304 -11.20 -3.84 -8.71
C GLY A 304 -11.10 -2.44 -9.29
N GLU A 305 -11.88 -1.54 -8.73
CA GLU A 305 -11.84 -0.13 -9.08
C GLU A 305 -12.27 0.72 -7.90
N THR A 306 -11.84 1.98 -7.90
CA THR A 306 -12.11 2.90 -6.81
C THR A 306 -12.41 4.28 -7.43
N SER A 307 -13.54 4.92 -7.11
CA SER A 307 -13.86 6.27 -7.61
C SER A 307 -13.10 7.40 -6.90
N GLU A 308 -12.29 8.17 -7.61
CA GLU A 308 -11.63 9.41 -7.15
C GLU A 308 -12.19 10.63 -7.91
N ARG A 309 -13.22 11.27 -7.37
CA ARG A 309 -13.91 12.41 -8.02
C ARG A 309 -14.44 12.07 -9.42
N GLN A 310 -13.95 12.73 -10.46
CA GLN A 310 -14.31 12.51 -11.87
C GLN A 310 -13.46 11.40 -12.53
N GLN A 311 -12.44 10.93 -11.81
CA GLN A 311 -11.55 9.85 -12.20
C GLN A 311 -11.88 8.59 -11.39
N THR A 312 -11.47 7.43 -11.89
CA THR A 312 -11.57 6.14 -11.23
C THR A 312 -10.20 5.50 -11.27
N MET A 313 -9.72 5.04 -10.12
CA MET A 313 -8.54 4.22 -10.04
C MET A 313 -8.91 2.78 -10.39
N LEU A 314 -8.34 2.26 -11.47
CA LEU A 314 -8.54 0.89 -11.91
C LEU A 314 -7.39 0.02 -11.39
N ILE A 315 -7.74 -1.08 -10.71
CA ILE A 315 -6.78 -2.07 -10.20
C ILE A 315 -6.85 -3.30 -11.12
N GLY A 316 -5.72 -3.65 -11.74
CA GLY A 316 -5.60 -4.83 -12.59
C GLY A 316 -4.51 -5.78 -12.10
N GLU A 317 -4.79 -7.07 -12.11
CA GLU A 317 -3.76 -8.11 -11.99
C GLU A 317 -2.97 -8.14 -13.30
N ILE A 318 -1.65 -7.97 -13.22
CA ILE A 318 -0.77 -8.08 -14.39
C ILE A 318 -0.65 -9.55 -14.74
N THR A 319 -1.14 -9.91 -15.93
CA THR A 319 -1.12 -11.30 -16.41
C THR A 319 0.03 -11.56 -17.38
N ASN A 320 0.40 -10.57 -18.20
CA ASN A 320 1.48 -10.69 -19.17
C ASN A 320 2.17 -9.34 -19.36
N VAL A 321 3.48 -9.34 -19.64
CA VAL A 321 4.24 -8.14 -20.00
C VAL A 321 5.07 -8.43 -21.25
N TRP A 322 5.09 -7.48 -22.18
CA TRP A 322 5.85 -7.55 -23.42
C TRP A 322 6.70 -6.29 -23.57
N ILE A 323 7.99 -6.47 -23.85
CA ILE A 323 8.98 -5.38 -23.94
C ILE A 323 9.78 -5.51 -25.23
N LYS A 324 10.00 -4.39 -25.93
CA LYS A 324 10.94 -4.29 -27.05
C LYS A 324 12.37 -4.06 -26.59
#